data_AF-A0A194QSZ9-F1
#
_entry.id   AF-A0A194QSZ9-F1
#
_cell.length_a   1.000
_cell.length_b   1.000
_cell.length_c   1.000
_cell.angle_alpha   90.00
_cell.angle_beta   90.00
_cell.angle_gamma   90.00
#
_symmetry.space_group_name_H-M   'P 1'
#
loop_
_entity.id
_entity.type
_entity.pdbx_description
1 polymer ?
#
loop_
_entity_poly.entity_id
_entity_poly.type
_entity_poly.pdbx_seq_one_letter_code
_entity_poly.pdbx_strand_id
1 'polypeptide(L)' 'RFCSASVMFAQAQSDGFHAIIRKKVASLVRRLRESDNSILKAIASDPKAPVLRHLVRTMIPQGMSPKYMTH' A
#
# COMPACT_ATOMS: atom_id res chain seq x y z
N ARG A 1 -15.51 20.12 -15.27
CA ARG A 1 -14.54 19.19 -15.91
C ARG A 1 -14.02 18.26 -14.82
N PHE A 2 -14.50 17.01 -14.77
CA PHE A 2 -14.05 16.03 -13.78
C PHE A 2 -12.73 15.44 -14.26
N CYS A 3 -11.60 15.88 -13.70
CA CYS A 3 -10.29 15.27 -13.93
C CYS A 3 -10.09 14.23 -12.83
N SER A 4 -10.40 12.96 -13.08
CA SER A 4 -10.16 11.92 -12.10
C SER A 4 -8.66 11.63 -12.01
N ALA A 5 -8.17 11.37 -10.80
CA ALA A 5 -6.76 11.07 -10.57
C ALA A 5 -6.29 9.86 -11.40
N SER A 6 -7.18 8.90 -11.67
CA SER A 6 -6.93 7.75 -12.55
C SER A 6 -6.56 8.16 -13.98
N VAL A 7 -7.26 9.14 -14.55
CA VAL A 7 -6.93 9.69 -15.89
C VAL A 7 -5.58 10.41 -15.86
N MET A 8 -5.28 11.16 -14.80
CA MET A 8 -3.97 11.81 -14.65
C MET A 8 -2.82 10.79 -14.58
N PHE A 9 -2.99 9.69 -13.83
CA PHE A 9 -2.00 8.61 -13.78
C PHE A 9 -1.83 7.92 -15.15
N ALA A 10 -2.93 7.66 -15.87
CA ALA A 10 -2.87 7.06 -17.20
C ALA A 10 -2.18 7.96 -18.22
N GLN A 11 -2.49 9.26 -18.23
CA GLN A 11 -1.83 10.23 -19.11
C GLN A 11 -0.34 10.42 -18.79
N ALA A 12 0.02 10.40 -17.50
CA ALA A 12 1.40 10.49 -17.05
C ALA A 12 2.16 9.16 -17.13
N GLN A 13 1.56 8.10 -17.70
CA GLN A 13 2.11 6.73 -17.76
C GLN A 13 2.63 6.24 -16.40
N SER A 14 2.01 6.73 -15.33
CA SER A 14 2.40 6.46 -13.95
C SER A 14 1.51 5.37 -13.38
N ASP A 15 2.04 4.59 -12.44
CA ASP A 15 1.24 3.60 -11.72
C ASP A 15 0.00 4.26 -11.10
N GLY A 16 -1.18 3.70 -11.35
CA GLY A 16 -2.39 4.16 -10.66
C GLY A 16 -2.25 4.04 -9.13
N PHE A 17 -3.04 4.80 -8.38
CA PHE A 17 -2.99 4.82 -6.91
C PHE A 17 -2.93 3.43 -6.26
N HIS A 18 -3.80 2.51 -6.68
CA HIS A 18 -3.83 1.14 -6.17
C HIS A 18 -2.52 0.37 -6.43
N ALA A 19 -1.89 0.60 -7.59
CA ALA A 19 -0.61 0.00 -7.92
C ALA A 19 0.53 0.58 -7.04
N ILE A 20 0.51 1.89 -6.76
CA ILE A 20 1.46 2.52 -5.82
C ILE A 20 1.33 1.90 -4.42
N ILE A 21 0.12 1.79 -3.88
CA ILE A 21 -0.11 1.19 -2.56
C ILE A 21 0.36 -0.27 -2.53
N ARG A 22 0.04 -1.07 -3.57
CA ARG A 22 0.53 -2.46 -3.66
C ARG A 22 2.06 -2.54 -3.69
N LYS A 23 2.73 -1.68 -4.47
CA LYS A 23 4.21 -1.64 -4.53
C LYS A 23 4.81 -1.29 -3.16
N LYS A 24 4.24 -0.33 -2.44
CA LYS A 24 4.67 0.04 -1.09
C LYS A 24 4.50 -1.11 -0.09
N VAL A 25 3.34 -1.76 -0.08
CA VAL A 25 3.06 -2.91 0.78
C VAL A 25 4.01 -4.07 0.50
N ALA A 26 4.20 -4.41 -0.79
CA ALA A 26 5.13 -5.47 -1.19
C ALA A 26 6.57 -5.17 -0.75
N SER A 27 7.02 -3.92 -0.91
CA SER A 27 8.34 -3.48 -0.45
C SER A 27 8.50 -3.62 1.07
N LEU A 28 7.50 -3.24 1.86
CA LEU A 28 7.54 -3.46 3.31
C LEU A 28 7.62 -4.95 3.66
N VAL A 29 6.71 -5.76 3.13
CA VAL A 29 6.66 -7.19 3.46
C VAL A 29 7.99 -7.85 3.11
N ARG A 30 8.60 -7.47 1.97
CA ARG A 30 9.93 -7.95 1.60
C ARG A 30 10.98 -7.58 2.64
N ARG A 31 11.05 -6.31 3.05
CA ARG A 31 12.00 -5.83 4.08
C ARG A 31 11.81 -6.52 5.43
N LEU A 32 10.57 -6.79 5.83
CA LEU A 32 10.29 -7.52 7.08
C LEU A 32 10.73 -8.99 6.99
N ARG A 33 10.56 -9.64 5.84
CA ARG A 33 11.04 -11.02 5.61
C ARG A 33 12.57 -11.11 5.52
N GLU A 34 13.20 -10.11 4.91
CA GLU A 34 14.65 -10.02 4.77
C GLU A 34 15.34 -9.59 6.07
N SER A 35 14.59 -9.22 7.11
CA SER A 35 15.16 -8.86 8.41
C SER A 35 15.72 -10.08 9.15
N ASP A 36 16.84 -9.89 9.85
CA ASP A 36 17.40 -10.87 10.78
C ASP A 36 16.57 -11.04 12.06
N ASN A 37 15.58 -10.15 12.28
CA ASN A 37 14.69 -10.24 13.43
C ASN A 37 13.61 -11.32 13.18
N SER A 38 13.69 -12.42 13.94
CA SER A 38 12.77 -13.55 13.87
C SER A 38 11.30 -13.17 14.11
N ILE A 39 11.04 -12.17 14.96
CA ILE A 39 9.68 -11.65 15.23
C ILE A 39 9.14 -10.94 13.98
N LEU A 40 9.94 -10.08 13.35
CA LEU A 40 9.53 -9.38 12.12
C LEU A 40 9.29 -10.35 10.96
N LYS A 41 10.13 -11.39 10.84
CA LYS A 41 9.98 -12.46 9.86
C LYS A 41 8.69 -13.26 10.11
N ALA A 42 8.35 -13.55 11.36
CA ALA A 42 7.09 -14.20 11.74
C ALA A 42 5.87 -13.34 11.37
N ILE A 43 5.90 -12.04 11.70
CA ILE A 43 4.85 -11.08 11.33
C ILE A 43 4.65 -11.03 9.81
N ALA A 44 5.72 -11.07 9.03
CA ALA A 44 5.64 -11.02 7.56
C ALA A 44 5.25 -12.35 6.88
N SER A 45 5.23 -13.44 7.65
CA SER A 45 4.80 -14.76 7.20
C SER A 45 3.30 -14.98 7.37
N ASP A 46 2.65 -14.24 8.27
CA ASP A 46 1.20 -14.27 8.48
C ASP A 46 0.51 -12.99 7.95
N PRO A 47 -0.20 -13.08 6.80
CA PRO A 47 -0.98 -11.96 6.25
C PRO A 47 -2.08 -11.44 7.21
N LYS A 48 -2.52 -12.28 8.16
CA LYS A 48 -3.59 -11.95 9.11
C LYS A 48 -3.03 -11.34 10.40
N ALA A 49 -1.70 -11.24 10.55
CA ALA A 49 -1.09 -10.66 11.74
C ALA A 49 -1.61 -9.22 11.95
N PRO A 50 -2.15 -8.90 13.14
CA PRO A 50 -2.74 -7.58 13.40
C PRO A 50 -1.71 -6.46 13.25
N VAL A 51 -0.44 -6.74 13.57
CA VAL A 51 0.69 -5.82 13.40
C VAL A 51 0.93 -5.53 11.91
N LEU A 52 0.97 -6.55 11.05
CA LEU A 52 1.16 -6.36 9.61
C LEU A 52 0.02 -5.52 9.02
N ARG A 53 -1.23 -5.81 9.41
CA ARG A 53 -2.40 -5.03 8.99
C ARG A 53 -2.33 -3.57 9.44
N HIS A 54 -1.84 -3.31 10.65
CA HIS A 54 -1.63 -1.95 11.14
C HIS A 54 -0.55 -1.23 10.32
N LEU A 55 0.60 -1.86 10.08
CA LEU A 55 1.69 -1.30 9.27
C LEU A 55 1.27 -1.02 7.82
N VAL A 56 0.44 -1.88 7.22
CA VAL A 56 -0.10 -1.62 5.88
C VAL A 56 -1.01 -0.40 5.87
N ARG A 57 -1.83 -0.22 6.91
CA ARG A 57 -2.73 0.95 7.01
C ARG A 57 -1.98 2.26 7.17
N THR A 58 -0.86 2.28 7.89
CA THR A 58 -0.06 3.51 8.05
C THR A 58 0.61 3.95 6.74
N MET A 59 0.71 3.08 5.73
CA MET A 59 1.19 3.45 4.39
C MET A 59 0.14 4.11 3.52
N ILE A 60 -1.13 4.01 3.91
CA ILE A 60 -2.22 4.68 3.20
C ILE A 60 -2.32 6.09 3.80
N PRO A 61 -2.03 7.15 3.02
CA PRO A 61 -2.12 8.51 3.53
C PRO A 61 -3.56 8.81 4.00
N GLN A 62 -3.68 9.25 5.25
CA GLN A 62 -4.95 9.48 5.98
C GLN A 62 -5.89 10.52 5.32
N GLY A 63 -5.41 11.27 4.33
CA GLY A 63 -6.18 12.25 3.56
C GLY A 63 -6.91 11.68 2.33
N MET A 64 -6.73 10.40 2.00
CA MET A 64 -7.31 9.79 0.80
C MET A 64 -8.36 8.75 1.20
N SER A 65 -9.56 9.22 1.55
CA SER A 65 -10.67 8.34 1.89
C SER A 65 -11.28 7.69 0.63
N PRO A 66 -11.66 6.39 0.67
CA PRO A 66 -12.24 5.67 -0.48
C PRO A 66 -13.49 6.33 -1.09
N LYS A 67 -14.17 7.16 -0.31
CA LYS A 67 -15.35 7.96 -0.72
C LYS A 67 -15.08 8.99 -1.81
N TYR A 68 -13.82 9.25 -2.16
CA TYR A 68 -13.44 10.15 -3.26
C TYR A 68 -12.86 9.42 -4.48
N MET A 69 -12.85 8.08 -4.48
CA MET A 69 -12.21 7.26 -5.51
C MET A 69 -13.19 6.42 -6.34
N THR A 70 -14.50 6.59 -6.12
CA THR A 70 -15.54 5.94 -6.93
C THR A 70 -16.23 7.01 -7.78
N HIS A 71 -15.70 7.22 -8.98
CA HIS A 71 -16.39 7.85 -10.12
C HIS A 71 -15.81 7.27 -11.40
#